data_AF-A0A1X4G987-F1
#
_entry.id   AF-A0A1X4G987-F1
#
_cell.length_a   1.000
_cell.length_b   1.000
_cell.length_c   1.000
_cell.angle_alpha   90.00
_cell.angle_beta   90.00
_cell.angle_gamma   90.00
#
_symmetry.space_group_name_H-M   'P 1'
#
loop_
_entity.id
_entity.type
_entity.pdbx_description
1 polymer ?
#
loop_
_entity_poly.entity_id
_entity_poly.type
_entity_poly.pdbx_seq_one_letter_code
_entity_poly.pdbx_strand_id
1 'polypeptide(L)'
;MATRRMALKATVAGAALAAVMALAPMAGAQTIDEALANAYRSNPELLAQRAALRATDETVPQALAQWRPSVTLSGNTGKARDFNDTTTTVYGANGSRDQQTVDNQRTRTPVSATVTVTQPLYRGGRSTAELARAEANVLAGRAQLGAVEQRVLLDSATAYINLAQALAVLDLNINNVQVLQ
;
A
#
# COMPACT_ATOMS: atom_id res chain seq x y z
N MET A 1 -36.04 -32.06 -42.99
CA MET A 1 -35.36 -31.17 -43.95
C MET A 1 -35.66 -29.72 -43.57
N ALA A 2 -34.67 -28.98 -43.05
CA ALA A 2 -34.72 -27.52 -42.96
C ALA A 2 -33.27 -26.99 -42.86
N THR A 3 -33.02 -25.89 -43.56
CA THR A 3 -31.75 -25.45 -44.16
C THR A 3 -30.88 -24.62 -43.21
N ARG A 4 -29.55 -24.78 -43.36
CA ARG A 4 -28.48 -24.04 -42.66
C ARG A 4 -28.55 -22.53 -42.95
N ARG A 5 -28.43 -21.71 -41.90
CA ARG A 5 -28.02 -20.29 -41.99
C ARG A 5 -27.08 -20.00 -40.82
N MET A 6 -25.81 -19.71 -41.08
CA MET A 6 -24.94 -18.84 -40.27
C MET A 6 -23.55 -18.78 -40.90
N ALA A 7 -23.36 -17.83 -41.82
CA ALA A 7 -22.05 -17.44 -42.33
C ALA A 7 -22.07 -15.94 -42.61
N LEU A 8 -22.17 -15.12 -41.55
CA LEU A 8 -22.04 -13.66 -41.67
C LEU A 8 -21.74 -12.99 -40.32
N LYS A 9 -20.72 -13.45 -39.59
CA LYS A 9 -20.26 -12.77 -38.35
C LYS A 9 -18.73 -12.69 -38.17
N ALA A 10 -17.96 -13.10 -39.18
CA ALA A 10 -16.49 -13.15 -39.07
C ALA A 10 -15.75 -11.95 -39.68
N THR A 11 -16.43 -11.06 -40.41
CA THR A 11 -15.77 -9.97 -41.16
C THR A 11 -15.71 -8.63 -40.43
N VAL A 12 -16.50 -8.44 -39.36
CA VAL A 12 -16.53 -7.16 -38.61
C VAL A 12 -15.42 -7.08 -37.54
N ALA A 13 -14.93 -8.23 -37.06
CA ALA A 13 -13.84 -8.28 -36.08
C ALA A 13 -12.46 -7.89 -36.67
N GLY A 14 -12.26 -8.09 -37.98
CA GLY A 14 -11.02 -7.69 -38.66
C GLY A 14 -10.88 -6.17 -38.87
N ALA A 15 -12.00 -5.47 -39.08
CA ALA A 15 -12.00 -4.03 -39.31
C ALA A 15 -11.74 -3.21 -38.04
N ALA A 16 -12.18 -3.72 -36.88
CA ALA A 16 -11.92 -3.07 -35.59
C ALA A 16 -10.44 -3.16 -35.17
N LEU A 17 -9.76 -4.26 -35.50
CA LEU A 17 -8.33 -4.43 -35.19
C LEU A 17 -7.44 -3.57 -36.09
N ALA A 18 -7.84 -3.34 -37.34
CA ALA A 18 -7.14 -2.45 -38.27
C ALA A 18 -7.28 -0.95 -37.88
N ALA A 19 -8.41 -0.56 -37.30
CA ALA A 19 -8.64 0.83 -36.87
C ALA A 19 -7.82 1.23 -35.63
N VAL A 20 -7.45 0.28 -34.76
CA VAL A 20 -6.60 0.54 -33.58
C VAL A 20 -5.12 0.70 -33.97
N MET A 21 -4.68 0.03 -35.04
CA MET A 21 -3.31 0.18 -35.57
C MET A 21 -3.11 1.50 -36.34
N ALA A 22 -4.18 2.13 -36.82
CA ALA A 22 -4.14 3.43 -37.51
C ALA A 22 -4.05 4.63 -36.55
N LEU A 23 -4.18 4.41 -35.23
CA LEU A 23 -4.03 5.42 -34.19
C LEU A 23 -2.72 5.29 -33.41
N ALA A 24 -1.73 4.56 -33.96
CA ALA A 24 -0.37 4.65 -33.44
C ALA A 24 0.12 6.09 -33.66
N PRO A 25 0.48 6.85 -32.60
CA PRO A 25 1.13 8.12 -32.79
C PRO A 25 2.37 7.85 -33.65
N MET A 26 2.49 8.60 -34.74
CA MET A 26 3.72 8.65 -35.53
C MET A 26 4.85 8.93 -34.56
N ALA A 27 5.67 7.91 -34.29
CA ALA A 27 6.86 8.04 -33.49
C ALA A 27 7.85 8.90 -34.29
N GLY A 28 7.72 10.22 -34.13
CA GLY A 28 8.76 11.15 -34.53
C GLY A 28 10.04 10.79 -33.78
N ALA A 29 11.18 11.00 -34.42
CA ALA A 29 12.48 10.84 -33.77
C ALA A 29 12.47 11.66 -32.48
N GLN A 30 12.45 10.99 -31.32
CA GLN A 30 12.39 11.67 -30.04
C GLN A 30 13.61 12.56 -29.90
N THR A 31 13.35 13.84 -29.67
CA THR A 31 14.39 14.78 -29.26
C THR A 31 14.89 14.40 -27.87
N ILE A 32 16.13 14.78 -27.53
CA ILE A 32 16.69 14.49 -26.21
C ILE A 32 15.81 15.04 -25.07
N ASP A 33 15.19 16.20 -25.28
CA ASP A 33 14.28 16.83 -24.33
C ASP A 33 13.01 15.99 -24.12
N GLU A 34 12.46 15.44 -25.19
CA GLU A 34 11.30 14.55 -25.12
C GLU A 34 11.65 13.22 -24.44
N ALA A 35 12.84 12.66 -24.72
CA ALA A 35 13.34 11.46 -24.07
C ALA A 35 13.54 11.66 -22.56
N LEU A 36 14.13 12.79 -22.15
CA LEU A 36 14.31 13.16 -20.74
C LEU A 36 12.98 13.44 -20.03
N ALA A 37 12.05 14.14 -20.69
CA ALA A 37 10.71 14.40 -20.15
C ALA A 37 9.92 13.10 -19.96
N ASN A 38 10.02 12.17 -20.90
CA ASN A 38 9.41 10.85 -20.78
C ASN A 38 10.05 10.05 -19.65
N ALA A 39 11.38 9.99 -19.57
CA ALA A 39 12.09 9.32 -18.48
C ALA A 39 11.67 9.87 -17.10
N TYR A 40 11.58 11.18 -16.93
CA TYR A 40 11.17 11.79 -15.65
C TYR A 40 9.73 11.46 -15.24
N ARG A 41 8.84 11.18 -16.20
CA ARG A 41 7.42 10.86 -15.95
C ARG A 41 7.17 9.37 -15.78
N SER A 42 7.81 8.52 -16.57
CA SER A 42 7.50 7.09 -16.66
C SER A 42 8.53 6.18 -15.98
N ASN A 43 9.67 6.71 -15.52
CA ASN A 43 10.69 5.87 -14.89
C ASN A 43 10.16 5.23 -13.58
N PRO A 44 10.19 3.89 -13.47
CA PRO A 44 9.64 3.17 -12.33
C PRO A 44 10.41 3.43 -11.02
N GLU A 45 11.72 3.67 -11.08
CA GLU A 45 12.55 4.02 -9.92
C GLU A 45 12.13 5.36 -9.32
N LEU A 46 11.89 6.37 -10.17
CA LEU A 46 11.35 7.66 -9.72
C LEU A 46 9.96 7.56 -9.12
N LEU A 47 9.08 6.78 -9.74
CA LEU A 47 7.73 6.56 -9.22
C LEU A 47 7.76 5.84 -7.86
N ALA A 48 8.64 4.85 -7.71
CA ALA A 48 8.85 4.15 -6.44
C ALA A 48 9.38 5.11 -5.37
N GLN A 49 10.39 5.94 -5.70
CA GLN A 49 10.97 6.89 -4.75
C GLN A 49 9.98 7.99 -4.35
N ARG A 50 9.13 8.46 -5.28
CA ARG A 50 8.03 9.39 -4.97
C ARG A 50 6.97 8.75 -4.08
N ALA A 51 6.67 7.46 -4.27
CA ALA A 51 5.76 6.73 -3.40
C ALA A 51 6.34 6.57 -1.98
N ALA A 52 7.65 6.29 -1.87
CA ALA A 52 8.36 6.23 -0.60
C ALA A 52 8.37 7.59 0.12
N LEU A 53 8.57 8.69 -0.61
CA LEU A 53 8.47 10.03 -0.06
C LEU A 53 7.06 10.32 0.48
N ARG A 54 6.01 10.01 -0.29
CA ARG A 54 4.61 10.15 0.17
C ARG A 54 4.32 9.34 1.44
N ALA A 55 4.84 8.11 1.53
CA ALA A 55 4.71 7.31 2.74
C ALA A 55 5.43 7.94 3.95
N THR A 56 6.58 8.57 3.71
CA THR A 56 7.33 9.28 4.75
C THR A 56 6.64 10.58 5.16
N ASP A 57 6.05 11.31 4.20
CA ASP A 57 5.26 12.52 4.46
C ASP A 57 4.09 12.24 5.41
N GLU A 58 3.48 11.05 5.31
CA GLU A 58 2.38 10.62 6.19
C GLU A 58 2.82 10.40 7.64
N THR A 59 4.12 10.37 7.93
CA THR A 59 4.62 10.28 9.32
C THR A 59 4.45 11.60 10.09
N VAL A 60 4.40 12.74 9.40
CA VAL A 60 4.17 14.06 10.02
C VAL A 60 2.75 14.17 10.59
N PRO A 61 1.65 13.89 9.85
CA PRO A 61 0.31 13.89 10.43
C PRO A 61 0.14 12.82 11.50
N GLN A 62 0.83 11.67 11.41
CA GLN A 62 0.85 10.67 12.49
C GLN A 62 1.51 11.22 13.77
N ALA A 63 2.62 11.94 13.66
CA ALA A 63 3.26 12.60 14.81
C ALA A 63 2.37 13.71 15.39
N LEU A 64 1.70 14.50 14.53
CA LEU A 64 0.73 15.51 14.95
C LEU A 64 -0.50 14.90 15.63
N ALA A 65 -0.95 13.71 15.22
CA ALA A 65 -2.08 13.03 15.84
C ALA A 65 -1.83 12.69 17.31
N GLN A 66 -0.56 12.58 17.74
CA GLN A 66 -0.22 12.37 19.15
C GLN A 66 -0.59 13.56 20.05
N TRP A 67 -0.85 14.74 19.48
CA TRP A 67 -1.37 15.91 20.20
C TRP A 67 -2.90 15.92 20.31
N ARG A 68 -3.57 15.03 19.56
CA ARG A 68 -5.03 14.96 19.51
C ARG A 68 -5.53 13.90 20.52
N PRO A 69 -6.76 14.04 21.03
CA PRO A 69 -7.40 12.98 21.79
C PRO A 69 -7.52 11.71 20.94
N SER A 70 -7.16 10.56 21.50
CA SER A 70 -7.44 9.25 20.90
C SER A 70 -8.69 8.66 21.52
N VAL A 71 -9.64 8.22 20.69
CA VAL A 71 -10.85 7.53 21.13
C VAL A 71 -10.75 6.06 20.73
N THR A 72 -10.94 5.16 21.69
CA THR A 72 -10.91 3.71 21.46
C THR A 72 -12.20 3.10 21.98
N LEU A 73 -12.91 2.38 21.11
CA LEU A 73 -14.06 1.57 21.46
C LEU A 73 -13.62 0.11 21.56
N SER A 74 -13.93 -0.53 22.68
CA SER A 74 -13.68 -1.95 22.90
C SER A 74 -14.97 -2.62 23.36
N GLY A 75 -15.19 -3.85 22.90
CA GLY A 75 -16.33 -4.67 23.31
C GLY A 75 -15.86 -6.08 23.58
N ASN A 76 -16.37 -6.69 24.64
CA ASN A 76 -16.13 -8.10 24.93
C ASN A 76 -17.45 -8.80 25.21
N THR A 77 -17.48 -10.07 24.83
CA THR A 77 -18.58 -10.99 25.12
C THR A 77 -17.97 -12.33 25.48
N GLY A 78 -18.56 -13.02 26.44
CA GLY A 78 -18.05 -14.30 26.90
C GLY A 78 -19.15 -15.17 27.48
N LYS A 79 -18.81 -16.43 27.76
CA LYS A 79 -19.61 -17.33 28.59
C LYS A 79 -18.73 -17.86 29.70
N ALA A 80 -19.18 -17.70 30.93
CA ALA A 80 -18.56 -18.26 32.11
C ALA A 80 -19.57 -19.22 32.77
N ARG A 81 -19.05 -20.29 33.37
CA ARG A 81 -19.83 -21.17 34.23
C ARG A 81 -19.14 -21.20 35.58
N ASP A 82 -19.85 -20.73 36.58
CA ASP A 82 -19.41 -20.74 37.97
C ASP A 82 -20.05 -21.96 38.63
N PHE A 83 -19.24 -22.79 39.27
CA PHE A 83 -19.68 -23.94 40.07
C PHE A 83 -19.39 -23.61 41.53
N ASN A 84 -20.41 -23.59 42.37
CA ASN A 84 -20.25 -23.31 43.80
C ASN A 84 -21.09 -24.28 44.63
N ASP A 85 -20.45 -25.24 45.26
CA ASP A 85 -21.13 -26.25 46.07
C ASP A 85 -21.14 -25.79 47.53
N THR A 86 -22.33 -25.65 48.10
CA THR A 86 -22.49 -25.25 49.50
C THR A 86 -22.90 -26.46 50.31
N THR A 87 -21.99 -26.94 51.14
CA THR A 87 -22.27 -28.05 52.06
C THR A 87 -22.64 -27.53 53.44
N THR A 88 -23.89 -27.79 53.85
CA THR A 88 -24.39 -27.40 55.18
C THR A 88 -24.58 -28.66 56.01
N THR A 89 -24.02 -28.69 57.21
CA THR A 89 -24.25 -29.76 58.18
C THR A 89 -25.38 -29.37 59.12
N VAL A 90 -26.46 -30.14 59.10
CA VAL A 90 -27.62 -29.93 59.97
C VAL A 90 -27.59 -30.97 61.08
N TYR A 91 -27.82 -30.54 62.32
CA TYR A 91 -27.86 -31.40 63.50
C TYR A 91 -29.31 -31.70 63.87
N GLY A 92 -29.70 -32.96 63.81
CA GLY A 92 -31.02 -33.42 64.26
C GLY A 92 -31.10 -33.51 65.78
N ALA A 93 -32.32 -33.43 66.33
CA ALA A 93 -32.57 -33.46 67.78
C ALA A 93 -32.05 -34.71 68.52
N ASN A 94 -31.68 -35.77 67.78
CA ASN A 94 -31.15 -37.03 68.30
C ASN A 94 -29.61 -37.17 68.17
N GLY A 95 -28.89 -36.08 67.89
CA GLY A 95 -27.43 -36.09 67.73
C GLY A 95 -26.93 -36.59 66.36
N SER A 96 -27.83 -36.98 65.47
CA SER A 96 -27.52 -37.38 64.09
C SER A 96 -27.00 -36.19 63.28
N ARG A 97 -25.89 -36.37 62.57
CA ARG A 97 -25.34 -35.38 61.62
C ARG A 97 -25.81 -35.72 60.21
N ASP A 98 -26.53 -34.81 59.59
CA ASP A 98 -26.89 -34.91 58.17
C ASP A 98 -26.15 -33.81 57.39
N GLN A 99 -25.48 -34.20 56.31
CA GLN A 99 -24.66 -33.31 55.51
C GLN A 99 -25.34 -33.11 54.16
N GLN A 100 -25.98 -31.96 53.99
CA GLN A 100 -26.64 -31.61 52.75
C GLN A 100 -25.71 -30.74 51.90
N THR A 101 -25.28 -31.27 50.75
CA THR A 101 -24.59 -30.48 49.72
C THR A 101 -25.63 -29.99 48.72
N VAL A 102 -25.63 -28.68 48.47
CA VAL A 102 -26.43 -28.07 47.42
C VAL A 102 -25.50 -27.60 46.32
N ASP A 103 -25.62 -28.23 45.16
CA ASP A 103 -24.87 -27.86 43.95
C ASP A 103 -25.49 -26.60 43.34
N ASN A 104 -24.72 -25.52 43.24
CA ASN A 104 -25.18 -24.29 42.62
C ASN A 104 -24.34 -23.96 41.38
N GLN A 105 -24.87 -24.30 40.20
CA GLN A 105 -24.24 -24.01 38.93
C GLN A 105 -24.85 -22.75 38.30
N ARG A 106 -24.05 -21.70 38.13
CA ARG A 106 -24.46 -20.45 37.50
C ARG A 106 -23.77 -20.27 36.16
N THR A 107 -24.55 -20.24 35.07
CA THR A 107 -24.03 -19.84 33.76
C THR A 107 -24.21 -18.34 33.58
N ARG A 108 -23.13 -17.61 33.33
CA ARG A 108 -23.14 -16.17 33.07
C ARG A 108 -22.65 -15.91 31.65
N THR A 109 -23.32 -14.99 30.96
CA THR A 109 -22.88 -14.49 29.65
C THR A 109 -22.58 -13.00 29.76
N PRO A 110 -21.40 -12.60 30.28
CA PRO A 110 -21.07 -11.19 30.39
C PRO A 110 -20.90 -10.59 28.99
N VAL A 111 -21.52 -9.43 28.79
CA VAL A 111 -21.31 -8.55 27.65
C VAL A 111 -20.92 -7.20 28.20
N SER A 112 -19.83 -6.62 27.73
CA SER A 112 -19.44 -5.26 28.10
C SER A 112 -18.88 -4.50 26.90
N ALA A 113 -19.11 -3.19 26.90
CA ALA A 113 -18.58 -2.26 25.93
C ALA A 113 -17.97 -1.09 26.69
N THR A 114 -16.74 -0.71 26.33
CA THR A 114 -15.98 0.37 26.97
C THR A 114 -15.48 1.32 25.90
N VAL A 115 -15.79 2.61 26.07
CA VAL A 115 -15.22 3.71 25.28
C VAL A 115 -14.18 4.42 26.15
N THR A 116 -12.95 4.50 25.65
CA THR A 116 -11.84 5.20 26.32
C THR A 116 -11.43 6.40 25.49
N VAL A 117 -11.38 7.57 26.12
CA VAL A 117 -10.85 8.80 25.50
C VAL A 117 -9.57 9.19 26.24
N THR A 118 -8.46 9.24 25.52
CA THR A 118 -7.14 9.56 26.09
C THR A 118 -6.60 10.81 25.41
N GLN A 119 -6.36 11.87 26.19
CA GLN A 119 -5.69 13.07 25.69
C GLN A 119 -4.46 13.39 26.55
N PRO A 120 -3.26 13.43 25.95
CA PRO A 120 -2.07 13.87 26.66
C PRO A 120 -2.10 15.39 26.86
N LEU A 121 -2.00 15.83 28.11
CA LEU A 121 -1.90 17.27 28.44
C LEU A 121 -0.46 17.77 28.36
N TYR A 122 0.50 16.97 28.84
CA TYR A 122 1.92 17.28 28.80
C TYR A 122 2.75 16.00 28.73
N ARG A 123 3.77 15.99 27.87
CA ARG A 123 4.66 14.84 27.63
C ARG A 123 6.14 15.19 27.69
N GLY A 124 6.51 16.26 28.42
CA GLY A 124 7.93 16.62 28.62
C GLY A 124 8.70 16.89 27.32
N GLY A 125 8.06 17.46 26.29
CA GLY A 125 8.69 17.72 24.99
C GLY A 125 8.83 16.51 24.07
N ARG A 126 8.38 15.31 24.47
CA ARG A 126 8.45 14.12 23.60
C ARG A 126 7.68 14.30 22.30
N SER A 127 6.47 14.85 22.36
CA SER A 127 5.61 15.04 21.18
C SER A 127 6.15 16.08 20.19
N THR A 128 6.85 17.12 20.66
CA THR A 128 7.54 18.07 19.76
C THR A 128 8.78 17.44 19.12
N ALA A 129 9.54 16.64 19.87
CA ALA A 129 10.72 15.96 19.34
C ALA A 129 10.35 14.90 18.29
N GLU A 130 9.25 14.16 18.50
CA GLU A 130 8.71 13.20 17.54
C GLU A 130 8.25 13.89 16.25
N LEU A 131 7.62 15.06 16.35
CA LEU A 131 7.25 15.88 15.19
C LEU A 131 8.49 16.36 14.42
N ALA A 132 9.45 16.95 15.12
CA ALA A 132 10.71 17.40 14.50
C ALA A 132 11.47 16.25 13.82
N ARG A 133 11.44 15.05 14.41
CA ARG A 133 12.02 13.84 13.78
C ARG A 133 11.28 13.45 12.50
N ALA A 134 9.95 13.49 12.50
CA ALA A 134 9.16 13.20 11.30
C ALA A 134 9.44 14.22 10.18
N GLU A 135 9.52 15.51 10.51
CA GLU A 135 9.89 16.57 9.56
C GLU A 135 11.31 16.38 9.00
N ALA A 136 12.27 16.05 9.85
CA ALA A 136 13.64 15.76 9.42
C ALA A 136 13.71 14.54 8.48
N ASN A 137 12.92 13.50 8.74
CA ASN A 137 12.82 12.33 7.86
C ASN A 137 12.24 12.71 6.49
N VAL A 138 11.25 13.60 6.43
CA VAL A 138 10.72 14.13 5.16
C VAL A 138 11.79 14.88 4.38
N LEU A 139 12.57 15.75 5.05
CA LEU A 139 13.67 16.47 4.42
C LEU A 139 14.73 15.51 3.86
N ALA A 140 15.08 14.47 4.62
CA ALA A 140 15.99 13.43 4.16
C ALA A 140 15.42 12.66 2.96
N GLY A 141 14.14 12.30 2.99
CA GLY A 141 13.44 11.65 1.87
C GLY A 141 13.43 12.50 0.60
N ARG A 142 13.26 13.82 0.72
CA ARG A 142 13.34 14.77 -0.40
C ARG A 142 14.74 14.85 -0.98
N ALA A 143 15.77 14.89 -0.14
CA ALA A 143 17.16 14.86 -0.59
C ALA A 143 17.47 13.56 -1.36
N GLN A 144 16.99 12.43 -0.86
CA GLN A 144 17.13 11.13 -1.53
C GLN A 144 16.40 11.09 -2.88
N LEU A 145 15.18 11.64 -2.96
CA LEU A 145 14.46 11.76 -4.23
C LEU A 145 15.26 12.60 -5.23
N GLY A 146 15.82 13.73 -4.81
CA GLY A 146 16.67 14.57 -5.66
C GLY A 146 17.91 13.83 -6.18
N ALA A 147 18.55 12.99 -5.37
CA ALA A 147 19.69 12.18 -5.80
C ALA A 147 19.30 11.12 -6.85
N VAL A 148 18.12 10.50 -6.71
CA VAL A 148 17.59 9.55 -7.70
C VAL A 148 17.20 10.27 -9.00
N GLU A 149 16.56 11.44 -8.90
CA GLU A 149 16.23 12.29 -10.05
C GLU A 149 17.46 12.64 -10.89
N GLN A 150 18.54 13.07 -10.24
CA GLN A 150 19.80 13.36 -10.93
C GLN A 150 20.39 12.13 -11.62
N ARG A 151 20.39 10.98 -10.94
CA ARG A 151 20.89 9.72 -11.52
C ARG A 151 20.09 9.29 -12.74
N VAL A 152 18.76 9.27 -12.65
CA VAL A 152 17.89 8.87 -13.76
C VAL A 152 18.03 9.80 -14.95
N LEU A 153 18.15 11.12 -14.73
CA LEU A 153 18.37 12.07 -15.82
C LEU A 153 19.75 11.88 -16.48
N LEU A 154 20.80 11.63 -15.70
CA LEU A 154 22.14 11.35 -16.22
C LEU A 154 22.16 10.04 -17.04
N ASP A 155 21.56 8.97 -16.52
CA ASP A 155 21.49 7.67 -17.18
C ASP A 155 20.71 7.77 -18.49
N SER A 156 19.60 8.52 -18.50
CA SER A 156 18.79 8.76 -19.69
C SER A 156 19.54 9.56 -20.75
N ALA A 157 20.28 10.61 -20.35
CA ALA A 157 21.11 11.39 -21.27
C ALA A 157 22.23 10.52 -21.88
N THR A 158 22.88 9.70 -21.06
CA THR A 158 23.93 8.78 -21.50
C THR A 158 23.40 7.73 -22.47
N ALA A 159 22.25 7.13 -22.17
CA ALA A 159 21.60 6.17 -23.05
C ALA A 159 21.22 6.77 -24.42
N TYR A 160 20.75 8.02 -24.45
CA TYR A 160 20.45 8.72 -25.69
C TYR A 160 21.69 8.94 -26.56
N ILE A 161 22.79 9.41 -25.97
CA ILE A 161 24.05 9.64 -26.69
C ILE A 161 24.61 8.32 -27.24
N ASN A 162 24.55 7.25 -26.44
CA ASN A 162 24.98 5.92 -26.88
C ASN A 162 24.14 5.40 -28.05
N LEU A 163 22.82 5.63 -28.03
CA LEU A 163 21.94 5.29 -29.15
C LEU A 163 22.29 6.08 -30.40
N ALA A 164 22.50 7.39 -30.27
CA ALA A 164 22.89 8.26 -31.40
C ALA A 164 24.23 7.82 -32.02
N GLN A 165 25.20 7.42 -31.19
CA GLN A 165 26.48 6.89 -31.67
C GLN A 165 26.31 5.56 -32.41
N ALA A 166 25.49 4.64 -31.89
CA ALA A 166 25.23 3.35 -32.52
C ALA A 166 24.55 3.50 -33.89
N LEU A 167 23.62 4.44 -34.02
CA LEU A 167 22.97 4.78 -35.30
C LEU A 167 23.98 5.35 -36.30
N ALA A 168 24.85 6.26 -35.88
CA ALA A 168 25.89 6.82 -36.75
C ALA A 168 26.87 5.75 -37.28
N VAL A 169 27.27 4.78 -36.44
CA VAL A 169 28.13 3.66 -36.84
C VAL A 169 27.39 2.73 -37.82
N LEU A 170 26.11 2.46 -37.58
CA LEU A 170 25.29 1.65 -38.48
C LEU A 170 25.20 2.29 -39.87
N ASP A 171 24.91 3.59 -39.93
CA ASP A 171 24.82 4.33 -41.20
C ASP A 171 26.15 4.30 -41.97
N LEU A 172 27.28 4.41 -41.26
CA LEU A 172 28.61 4.36 -41.85
C LEU A 172 28.92 2.96 -42.42
N ASN A 173 28.52 1.90 -41.71
CA ASN A 173 28.66 0.52 -42.18
C ASN A 173 27.78 0.24 -43.41
N ILE A 174 26.54 0.73 -43.44
CA ILE A 174 25.64 0.58 -44.59
C ILE A 174 26.24 1.26 -45.83
N ASN A 175 26.74 2.48 -45.69
CA ASN A 175 27.41 3.21 -46.77
C ASN A 175 28.66 2.47 -47.28
N ASN A 176 29.50 1.95 -46.38
CA ASN A 176 30.69 1.18 -46.77
C ASN A 176 30.33 -0.09 -47.55
N VAL A 177 29.25 -0.78 -47.20
CA VAL A 177 28.78 -1.96 -47.95
C VAL A 177 28.21 -1.59 -49.32
N GLN A 178 27.48 -0.48 -49.43
CA GLN A 178 26.96 0.00 -50.72
C GLN A 178 28.06 0.46 -51.68
N VAL A 179 29.17 0.99 -51.19
CA VAL A 179 30.29 1.45 -52.03
C VAL A 179 31.16 0.28 -52.54
N LEU A 180 31.06 -0.92 -51.94
CA LEU A 180 31.81 -2.10 -52.33
C LEU A 180 31.07 -3.04 -53.30
N GLN A 181 29.83 -2.71 -53.69
CA GLN A 181 29.05 -3.41 -54.73
C GLN A 181 29.04 -2.60 -56.02
#